data_AF-A0A6G6KDJ8-F1
#
_entry.id   AF-A0A6G6KDJ8-F1
#
_cell.length_a   1.000
_cell.length_b   1.000
_cell.length_c   1.000
_cell.angle_alpha   90.00
_cell.angle_beta   90.00
_cell.angle_gamma   90.00
#
_symmetry.space_group_name_H-M   'P 1'
#
loop_
_entity.id
_entity.type
_entity.pdbx_description
1 polymer ?
#
loop_
_entity_poly.entity_id
_entity_poly.type
_entity_poly.pdbx_seq_one_letter_code
_entity_poly.pdbx_strand_id
1 'polypeptide(L)'
;MALGYLEPRALVFICGLVVLLFLLVHREAKGHVLLVTVLAYWAAVMFVLYRPEVGREELQDFKMSWCVGAKSSAAREGAQVTLTFVDYPEHHLIEYSDELAEHLSRNAKDWVSVKFKVTTDHGNVRGFQMIEIDGMTDWRSNGGYLHIAGGTSRSPWD
;
A
#
# COMPACT_ATOMS: atom_id res chain seq x y z
N MET A 1 -13.17 31.47 2.31
CA MET A 1 -14.45 30.78 2.60
C MET A 1 -14.11 29.34 2.99
N ALA A 2 -13.95 29.09 4.28
CA ALA A 2 -13.67 27.76 4.81
C ALA A 2 -15.01 27.11 5.18
N LEU A 3 -15.68 26.46 4.22
CA LEU A 3 -16.65 25.44 4.57
C LEU A 3 -15.82 24.23 5.01
N GLY A 4 -15.48 24.21 6.30
CA GLY A 4 -14.83 23.06 6.92
C GLY A 4 -15.73 21.85 6.74
N TYR A 5 -15.28 20.90 5.92
CA TYR A 5 -15.83 19.55 5.95
C TYR A 5 -15.69 19.07 7.39
N LEU A 6 -16.80 19.03 8.15
CA LEU A 6 -16.81 18.28 9.39
C LEU A 6 -16.52 16.84 8.99
N GLU A 7 -15.37 16.34 9.42
CA GLU A 7 -14.97 14.96 9.20
C GLU A 7 -16.14 14.08 9.66
N PRO A 8 -16.61 13.11 8.85
CA PRO A 8 -17.76 12.25 9.22
C PRO A 8 -17.60 11.60 10.60
N ARG A 9 -16.35 11.45 11.04
CA ARG A 9 -15.91 10.96 12.35
C ARG A 9 -16.38 11.86 13.50
N ALA A 10 -16.21 13.17 13.36
CA ALA A 10 -16.66 14.15 14.33
C ALA A 10 -18.18 14.11 14.46
N LEU A 11 -18.89 13.92 13.35
CA LEU A 11 -20.36 13.82 13.35
C LEU A 11 -20.85 12.57 14.09
N VAL A 12 -20.27 11.39 13.83
CA VAL A 12 -20.65 10.15 14.53
C VAL A 12 -20.36 10.26 16.03
N PHE A 13 -19.22 10.83 16.41
CA PHE A 13 -18.86 11.02 17.81
C PHE A 13 -19.83 11.99 18.52
N ILE A 14 -20.13 13.14 17.90
CA ILE A 14 -21.04 14.15 18.45
C ILE A 14 -22.46 13.59 18.56
N CYS A 15 -22.97 12.93 17.50
CA CYS A 15 -24.30 12.34 17.52
C CYS A 15 -24.43 11.25 18.60
N GLY A 16 -23.43 10.36 18.73
CA GLY A 16 -23.44 9.34 19.76
C GLY A 16 -23.34 9.91 21.18
N LEU A 17 -22.54 10.98 21.38
CA LEU A 17 -22.44 11.68 22.65
C LEU A 17 -23.76 12.35 23.05
N VAL A 18 -24.46 12.98 22.10
CA VAL A 18 -25.77 13.61 22.34
C VAL A 18 -26.81 12.57 22.74
N VAL A 19 -26.85 11.41 22.07
CA VAL A 19 -27.77 10.31 22.43
C VAL A 19 -27.46 9.75 23.82
N LEU A 20 -26.17 9.58 24.15
CA LEU A 20 -25.75 9.10 25.46
C LEU A 20 -26.15 10.07 26.58
N LEU A 21 -25.94 11.38 26.38
CA LEU A 21 -26.34 12.43 27.32
C LEU A 21 -27.86 12.48 27.47
N PHE A 22 -28.62 12.36 26.38
CA PHE A 22 -30.08 12.34 26.42
C PHE A 22 -30.61 11.17 27.27
N LEU A 23 -30.04 9.98 27.11
CA LEU A 23 -30.43 8.78 27.88
C LEU A 23 -30.01 8.85 29.35
N LEU A 24 -28.88 9.50 29.67
CA LEU A 24 -28.45 9.75 31.05
C LEU A 24 -29.34 10.76 31.78
N VAL A 25 -29.85 11.77 31.05
CA VAL A 25 -30.77 12.79 31.60
C VAL A 25 -32.17 12.21 31.80
N HIS A 26 -32.62 11.27 30.96
CA HIS A 26 -33.90 10.59 31.14
C HIS A 26 -33.77 9.36 32.04
N ARG A 27 -33.92 9.63 33.34
CA ARG A 27 -33.76 8.72 34.49
C ARG A 27 -34.71 7.50 34.55
N GLU A 28 -35.58 7.36 33.56
CA GLU A 28 -36.54 6.25 33.38
C GLU A 28 -35.90 5.01 32.71
N ALA A 29 -34.68 5.14 32.16
CA ALA A 29 -34.00 4.03 31.51
C ALA A 29 -33.59 2.96 32.54
N LYS A 30 -34.06 1.73 32.33
CA LYS A 30 -33.65 0.58 33.14
C LYS A 30 -32.13 0.36 33.00
N GLY A 31 -31.44 -0.01 34.08
CA GLY A 31 -29.97 -0.10 34.10
C GLY A 31 -29.34 -0.98 33.01
N HIS A 32 -30.02 -2.04 32.56
CA HIS A 32 -29.56 -2.87 31.44
C HIS A 32 -29.61 -2.15 30.09
N VAL A 33 -30.60 -1.27 29.87
CA VAL A 33 -30.70 -0.44 28.64
C VAL A 33 -29.53 0.53 28.60
N LEU A 34 -29.24 1.19 29.73
CA LEU A 34 -28.10 2.10 29.85
C LEU A 34 -26.77 1.38 29.55
N LEU A 35 -26.57 0.19 30.13
CA LEU A 35 -25.36 -0.61 29.92
C LEU A 35 -25.18 -1.00 28.45
N VAL A 36 -26.23 -1.50 27.80
CA VAL A 36 -26.19 -1.89 26.38
C VAL A 36 -25.89 -0.68 25.50
N THR A 37 -26.48 0.48 25.78
CA THR A 37 -26.22 1.69 24.98
C THR A 37 -24.79 2.20 25.16
N VAL A 38 -24.25 2.18 26.38
CA VAL A 38 -22.84 2.54 26.64
C VAL A 38 -21.90 1.59 25.89
N LEU A 39 -22.15 0.28 25.94
CA LEU A 39 -21.35 -0.72 25.22
C LEU A 39 -21.45 -0.54 23.70
N ALA A 40 -22.64 -0.30 23.17
CA ALA A 40 -22.85 -0.05 21.74
C ALA A 40 -22.16 1.24 21.28
N TYR A 41 -22.21 2.31 22.09
CA TYR A 41 -21.50 3.56 21.82
C TYR A 41 -19.99 3.34 21.81
N TRP A 42 -19.44 2.66 22.83
CA TRP A 42 -18.02 2.34 22.86
C TRP A 42 -17.60 1.42 21.70
N ALA A 43 -18.42 0.44 21.32
CA ALA A 43 -18.17 -0.38 20.15
C ALA A 43 -18.16 0.43 18.85
N ALA A 44 -19.08 1.40 18.70
CA ALA A 44 -19.13 2.30 17.55
C ALA A 44 -17.94 3.27 17.51
N VAL A 45 -17.56 3.84 18.67
CA VAL A 45 -16.36 4.69 18.81
C VAL A 45 -15.11 3.89 18.48
N MET A 46 -14.97 2.69 19.03
CA MET A 46 -13.86 1.79 18.71
C MET A 46 -13.87 1.43 17.22
N PHE A 47 -15.00 1.10 16.61
CA PHE A 47 -15.06 0.81 15.17
C PHE A 47 -14.65 2.01 14.29
N VAL A 48 -14.97 3.23 14.69
CA VAL A 48 -14.58 4.46 13.97
C VAL A 48 -13.10 4.81 14.20
N LEU A 49 -12.59 4.64 15.42
CA LEU A 49 -11.19 4.90 15.76
C LEU A 49 -10.24 3.83 15.22
N TYR A 50 -10.62 2.56 15.36
CA TYR A 50 -9.95 1.37 14.83
C TYR A 50 -10.43 1.09 13.40
N ARG A 51 -10.48 2.14 12.56
CA ARG A 51 -10.75 1.96 11.14
C ARG A 51 -9.80 0.88 10.62
N PRO A 52 -10.30 -0.18 9.95
CA PRO A 52 -9.42 -1.07 9.25
C PRO A 52 -8.69 -0.22 8.21
N GLU A 53 -7.42 0.09 8.42
CA GLU A 53 -6.59 0.81 7.45
C GLU A 53 -6.23 -0.15 6.32
N VAL A 54 -7.26 -0.68 5.65
CA VAL A 54 -7.19 -1.67 4.59
C VAL A 54 -7.17 -0.93 3.27
N GLY A 55 -6.22 -1.28 2.41
CA GLY A 55 -6.12 -0.75 1.06
C GLY A 55 -5.55 0.67 0.99
N ARG A 56 -4.73 1.09 1.97
CA ARG A 56 -4.04 2.38 1.86
C ARG A 56 -2.95 2.28 0.80
N GLU A 57 -3.08 3.07 -0.26
CA GLU A 57 -2.09 3.16 -1.33
C GLU A 57 -1.09 4.29 -1.03
N GLU A 58 0.19 3.99 -1.12
CA GLU A 58 1.28 4.95 -0.98
C GLU A 58 2.26 4.81 -2.14
N LEU A 59 2.80 5.93 -2.62
CA LEU A 59 3.83 5.93 -3.65
C LEU A 59 5.20 5.91 -2.97
N GLN A 60 6.03 4.96 -3.36
CA GLN A 60 7.39 4.84 -2.85
C GLN A 60 8.37 4.74 -4.02
N ASP A 61 9.44 5.52 -3.95
CA ASP A 61 10.50 5.56 -4.95
C ASP A 61 11.73 4.79 -4.43
N PHE A 62 12.22 3.86 -5.23
CA PHE A 62 13.42 3.10 -4.92
C PHE A 62 14.49 3.30 -5.99
N LYS A 63 15.73 3.40 -5.53
CA LYS A 63 16.89 3.31 -6.40
C LYS A 63 17.22 1.85 -6.64
N MET A 64 17.26 1.45 -7.91
CA MET A 64 17.53 0.07 -8.30
C MET A 64 18.66 0.01 -9.33
N SER A 65 19.59 -0.94 -9.17
CA SER A 65 20.50 -1.32 -10.26
C SER A 65 19.78 -2.25 -11.22
N TRP A 66 20.15 -2.25 -12.49
CA TRP A 66 19.47 -3.06 -13.49
C TRP A 66 20.45 -3.81 -14.40
N CYS A 67 20.00 -4.94 -14.94
CA CYS A 67 20.71 -5.65 -15.99
C CYS A 67 19.73 -6.37 -16.93
N VAL A 68 20.16 -6.58 -18.17
CA VAL A 68 19.41 -7.38 -19.16
C VAL A 68 20.03 -8.77 -19.22
N GLY A 69 19.25 -9.77 -18.82
CA GLY A 69 19.58 -11.17 -18.99
C GLY A 69 19.33 -11.64 -20.42
N ALA A 70 19.72 -12.89 -20.71
CA ALA A 70 19.43 -13.51 -21.99
C ALA A 70 17.90 -13.58 -22.22
N LYS A 71 17.47 -13.52 -23.49
CA LYS A 71 16.08 -13.81 -23.85
C LYS A 71 15.75 -15.22 -23.36
N SER A 72 14.71 -15.33 -22.53
CA SER A 72 14.22 -16.62 -22.04
C SER A 72 13.82 -17.51 -23.23
N SER A 73 14.34 -18.73 -23.28
CA SER A 73 13.88 -19.76 -24.23
C SER A 73 12.64 -20.51 -23.74
N ALA A 74 12.15 -20.19 -22.53
CA ALA A 74 10.99 -20.79 -21.89
C ALA A 74 9.76 -19.85 -21.94
N ALA A 75 8.61 -20.33 -21.45
CA ALA A 75 7.23 -19.84 -21.56
C ALA A 75 6.91 -18.34 -21.39
N ARG A 76 7.88 -17.47 -21.12
CA ARG A 76 7.73 -16.01 -21.08
C ARG A 76 8.50 -15.37 -22.23
N GLU A 77 7.79 -14.67 -23.10
CA GLU A 77 8.36 -13.96 -24.24
C GLU A 77 9.08 -12.67 -23.80
N GLY A 78 10.13 -12.28 -24.50
CA GLY A 78 10.85 -11.01 -24.29
C GLY A 78 12.17 -11.11 -23.51
N ALA A 79 12.91 -10.00 -23.51
CA ALA A 79 14.14 -9.84 -22.74
C ALA A 79 13.86 -9.80 -21.23
N GLN A 80 14.70 -10.50 -20.47
CA GLN A 80 14.61 -10.50 -19.01
C GLN A 80 15.34 -9.26 -18.47
N VAL A 81 14.60 -8.35 -17.85
CA VAL A 81 15.14 -7.23 -17.10
C VAL A 81 15.16 -7.61 -15.63
N THR A 82 16.33 -7.56 -15.00
CA THR A 82 16.47 -7.77 -13.56
C THR A 82 16.77 -6.44 -12.89
N LEU A 83 15.90 -6.03 -11.98
CA LEU A 83 16.04 -4.85 -11.14
C LEU A 83 16.42 -5.30 -9.73
N THR A 84 17.48 -4.76 -9.16
CA THR A 84 17.93 -5.08 -7.79
C THR A 84 17.87 -3.84 -6.93
N PHE A 85 17.27 -3.94 -5.75
CA PHE A 85 17.21 -2.82 -4.81
C PHE A 85 18.63 -2.50 -4.32
N VAL A 86 19.04 -1.23 -4.41
CA VAL A 86 20.39 -0.82 -3.99
C VAL A 86 20.58 -1.01 -2.48
N ASP A 87 19.60 -0.62 -1.69
CA ASP A 87 19.64 -0.71 -0.22
C ASP A 87 19.26 -2.11 0.29
N TYR A 88 18.71 -2.96 -0.59
CA TYR A 88 18.24 -4.31 -0.26
C TYR A 88 18.72 -5.31 -1.33
N PRO A 89 20.05 -5.56 -1.42
CA PRO A 89 20.65 -6.26 -2.56
C PRO A 89 20.25 -7.74 -2.69
N GLU A 90 19.62 -8.33 -1.68
CA GLU A 90 19.04 -9.69 -1.74
C GLU A 90 17.65 -9.71 -2.41
N HIS A 91 17.06 -8.54 -2.64
CA HIS A 91 15.73 -8.40 -3.25
C HIS A 91 15.88 -7.98 -4.71
N HIS A 92 15.30 -8.79 -5.60
CA HIS A 92 15.37 -8.56 -7.03
C HIS A 92 13.97 -8.70 -7.65
N LEU A 93 13.63 -7.81 -8.57
CA LEU A 93 12.45 -7.91 -9.41
C LEU A 93 12.89 -8.33 -10.81
N ILE A 94 12.25 -9.36 -11.32
CA ILE A 94 12.49 -9.87 -12.67
C ILE A 94 11.25 -9.56 -13.50
N GLU A 95 11.45 -8.87 -14.63
CA GLU A 95 10.42 -8.42 -15.55
C GLU A 95 10.76 -8.87 -16.97
N TYR A 96 9.80 -9.38 -17.73
CA TYR A 96 10.01 -9.79 -19.12
C TYR A 96 9.41 -8.76 -20.07
N SER A 97 10.25 -7.97 -20.73
CA SER A 97 9.82 -6.92 -21.67
C SER A 97 10.97 -6.49 -22.59
N ASP A 98 10.77 -6.66 -23.90
CA ASP A 98 11.72 -6.13 -24.91
C ASP A 98 11.73 -4.60 -24.91
N GLU A 99 10.58 -3.97 -24.70
CA GLU A 99 10.42 -2.51 -24.69
C GLU A 99 11.15 -1.88 -23.50
N LEU A 100 11.00 -2.45 -22.31
CA LEU A 100 11.70 -1.99 -21.12
C LEU A 100 13.21 -2.18 -21.25
N ALA A 101 13.66 -3.34 -21.75
CA ALA A 101 15.08 -3.61 -21.96
C ALA A 101 15.71 -2.60 -22.93
N GLU A 102 15.00 -2.26 -24.01
CA GLU A 102 15.44 -1.26 -24.98
C GLU A 102 15.46 0.15 -24.39
N HIS A 103 14.43 0.54 -23.62
CA HIS A 103 14.39 1.83 -22.93
C HIS A 103 15.58 2.01 -22.01
N LEU A 104 15.83 1.02 -21.15
CA LEU A 104 16.94 1.05 -20.20
C LEU A 104 18.30 1.04 -20.91
N SER A 105 18.46 0.23 -21.95
CA SER A 105 19.72 0.17 -22.72
C SER A 105 20.10 1.48 -23.42
N ARG A 106 19.12 2.33 -23.74
CA ARG A 106 19.35 3.61 -24.42
C ARG A 106 19.55 4.77 -23.46
N ASN A 107 18.81 4.77 -22.34
CA ASN A 107 18.62 5.97 -21.54
C ASN A 107 19.14 5.84 -20.10
N ALA A 108 19.22 4.62 -19.56
CA ALA A 108 19.50 4.43 -18.14
C ALA A 108 20.99 4.49 -17.83
N LYS A 109 21.30 5.02 -16.64
CA LYS A 109 22.62 4.94 -16.00
C LYS A 109 22.78 3.57 -15.33
N ASP A 110 23.87 3.33 -14.61
CA ASP A 110 24.06 2.08 -13.83
C ASP A 110 22.92 1.78 -12.82
N TRP A 111 22.11 2.80 -12.50
CA TRP A 111 20.95 2.73 -11.65
C TRP A 111 19.77 3.50 -12.26
N VAL A 112 18.56 3.09 -11.87
CA VAL A 112 17.28 3.68 -12.26
C VAL A 112 16.44 4.01 -11.03
N SER A 113 15.55 5.00 -11.18
CA SER A 113 14.49 5.25 -10.20
C SER A 113 13.28 4.42 -10.56
N VAL A 114 12.74 3.67 -9.60
CA VAL A 114 11.54 2.84 -9.79
C VAL A 114 10.49 3.27 -8.79
N LYS A 115 9.30 3.63 -9.29
CA LYS A 115 8.17 4.04 -8.48
C LYS A 115 7.21 2.87 -8.31
N PHE A 116 6.85 2.63 -7.06
CA PHE A 116 5.88 1.62 -6.69
C PHE A 116 4.65 2.26 -6.08
N LYS A 117 3.49 1.71 -6.44
CA LYS A 117 2.27 1.85 -5.67
C LYS A 117 2.21 0.69 -4.68
N VAL A 118 2.36 0.98 -3.40
CA VAL A 118 2.35 0.00 -2.31
C VAL A 118 0.99 0.05 -1.62
N THR A 119 0.34 -1.09 -1.51
CA THR A 119 -0.92 -1.24 -0.77
C THR A 119 -0.62 -1.80 0.61
N THR A 120 -1.08 -1.11 1.65
CA THR A 120 -0.93 -1.52 3.05
C THR A 120 -2.28 -1.78 3.71
N ASP A 121 -2.28 -2.78 4.58
CA ASP A 121 -3.38 -3.15 5.48
C ASP A 121 -2.87 -3.11 6.93
N HIS A 122 -3.39 -2.19 7.74
CA HIS A 122 -2.98 -2.01 9.14
C HIS A 122 -1.47 -1.82 9.33
N GLY A 123 -0.85 -1.03 8.45
CA GLY A 123 0.60 -0.77 8.44
C GLY A 123 1.45 -1.92 7.88
N ASN A 124 0.84 -3.07 7.51
CA ASN A 124 1.54 -4.18 6.88
C ASN A 124 1.35 -4.13 5.37
N VAL A 125 2.38 -4.47 4.60
CA VAL A 125 2.31 -4.48 3.14
C VAL A 125 1.48 -5.66 2.66
N ARG A 126 0.38 -5.37 1.96
CA ARG A 126 -0.48 -6.36 1.29
C ARG A 126 0.06 -6.73 -0.08
N GLY A 127 0.63 -5.76 -0.79
CA GLY A 127 1.15 -5.94 -2.13
C GLY A 127 1.69 -4.64 -2.69
N PHE A 128 2.34 -4.73 -3.84
CA PHE A 128 2.88 -3.58 -4.54
C PHE A 128 2.73 -3.77 -6.05
N GLN A 129 2.72 -2.65 -6.76
CA GLN A 129 2.74 -2.60 -8.21
C GLN A 129 3.82 -1.62 -8.66
N MET A 130 4.69 -2.07 -9.55
CA MET A 130 5.63 -1.20 -10.24
C MET A 130 4.87 -0.37 -11.27
N ILE A 131 4.94 0.96 -11.18
CA ILE A 131 4.15 1.86 -12.03
C ILE A 131 5.01 2.75 -12.94
N GLU A 132 6.28 2.95 -12.60
CA GLU A 132 7.19 3.78 -13.38
C GLU A 132 8.64 3.29 -13.20
N ILE A 133 9.39 3.27 -14.29
CA ILE A 133 10.84 2.99 -14.29
C ILE A 133 11.52 4.08 -15.11
N ASP A 134 12.33 4.92 -14.45
CA ASP A 134 13.10 6.01 -15.07
C ASP A 134 12.26 6.93 -15.99
N GLY A 135 11.03 7.23 -15.57
CA GLY A 135 10.08 8.05 -16.32
C GLY A 135 9.27 7.29 -17.39
N MET A 136 9.53 6.00 -17.61
CA MET A 136 8.70 5.13 -18.45
C MET A 136 7.53 4.58 -17.66
N THR A 137 6.32 4.72 -18.19
CA THR A 137 5.09 4.09 -17.68
C THR A 137 4.52 3.12 -18.71
N ASP A 138 3.63 2.22 -18.26
CA ASP A 138 2.79 1.38 -19.12
C ASP A 138 3.55 0.52 -20.17
N TRP A 139 4.77 0.07 -19.86
CA TRP A 139 5.54 -0.81 -20.75
C TRP A 139 4.84 -2.15 -20.95
N ARG A 140 5.05 -2.75 -22.12
CA ARG A 140 4.51 -4.09 -22.40
C ARG A 140 5.22 -5.15 -21.56
N SER A 141 4.56 -5.60 -20.50
CA SER A 141 5.01 -6.69 -19.63
C SER A 141 4.48 -8.05 -20.09
N ASN A 142 5.35 -9.05 -20.15
CA ASN A 142 4.99 -10.47 -20.30
C ASN A 142 5.04 -11.21 -18.95
N GLY A 143 4.90 -10.45 -17.86
CA GLY A 143 4.93 -10.93 -16.49
C GLY A 143 6.26 -10.65 -15.81
N GLY A 144 6.24 -10.81 -14.49
CA GLY A 144 7.39 -10.61 -13.63
C GLY A 144 7.19 -11.30 -12.29
N TYR A 145 8.24 -11.29 -11.48
CA TYR A 145 8.19 -11.85 -10.13
C TYR A 145 9.26 -11.23 -9.24
N LEU A 146 8.97 -11.18 -7.94
CA LEU A 146 9.94 -10.89 -6.91
C LEU A 146 10.74 -12.17 -6.60
N HIS A 147 12.06 -12.01 -6.56
CA HIS A 147 13.00 -13.04 -6.13
C HIS A 147 13.79 -12.52 -4.93
N ILE A 148 13.97 -13.38 -3.93
CA ILE A 148 14.77 -13.09 -2.74
C ILE A 148 15.93 -14.08 -2.71
N ALA A 149 17.14 -13.58 -2.91
CA ALA A 149 18.36 -14.37 -2.86
C ALA A 149 18.80 -14.54 -1.40
N GLY A 150 18.31 -15.61 -0.75
CA GLY A 150 18.77 -16.18 0.52
C GLY A 150 19.18 -15.21 1.64
N GLY A 151 18.39 -15.10 2.70
CA GLY A 151 18.73 -14.36 3.92
C GLY A 151 17.49 -13.90 4.69
N THR A 152 17.66 -13.53 5.96
CA THR A 152 16.63 -12.86 6.78
C THR A 152 16.81 -11.33 6.71
N SER A 153 17.13 -10.79 5.54
CA SER A 153 17.25 -9.34 5.38
C SER A 153 15.89 -8.67 5.52
N ARG A 154 15.92 -7.43 6.00
CA ARG A 154 14.74 -6.58 6.13
C ARG A 154 14.12 -6.37 4.74
N SER A 155 12.79 -6.35 4.65
CA SER A 155 12.08 -6.12 3.40
C SER A 155 12.28 -4.66 2.93
N PRO A 156 12.31 -4.38 1.61
CA PRO A 156 12.27 -3.01 1.09
C PRO A 156 11.06 -2.21 1.57
N TRP A 157 10.02 -2.91 2.04
CA TRP A 157 8.73 -2.36 2.42
C TRP A 157 8.52 -2.26 3.95
N ASP A 158 9.53 -2.62 4.75
CA ASP A 158 9.49 -2.56 6.24
C ASP A 158 9.86 -1.19 6.82
#